data_AF-A0A3G2I8U9-F1
#
_entry.id   AF-A0A3G2I8U9-F1
#
_cell.length_a   1.000
_cell.length_b   1.000
_cell.length_c   1.000
_cell.angle_alpha   90.00
_cell.angle_beta   90.00
_cell.angle_gamma   90.00
#
_symmetry.space_group_name_H-M   'P 1'
#
loop_
_entity.id
_entity.type
_entity.pdbx_description
1 polymer ?
#
loop_
_entity_poly.entity_id
_entity_poly.type
_entity_poly.pdbx_seq_one_letter_code
_entity_poly.pdbx_strand_id
1 'polypeptide(L)'
;MKTKAALSFLSLSLMGIAIISQAHAADSKESTRAHSEAVESCTELSNATINDLGAWGEARGITETQLRQFVDSLCLGGLPAAREAKNEDELDMYWLVLRQKLSGSIADELYTPVSSSQSISTKYFRALNGTKNKNVTH
;
A
#
# COMPACT_ATOMS: atom_id res chain seq x y z
N MET A 1 3.04 58.24 -38.46
CA MET A 1 4.40 57.71 -38.20
C MET A 1 4.84 58.13 -36.79
N LYS A 2 5.29 57.15 -35.99
CA LYS A 2 6.13 57.23 -34.78
C LYS A 2 5.54 57.86 -33.49
N THR A 3 4.93 56.96 -32.73
CA THR A 3 4.90 56.78 -31.25
C THR A 3 5.94 57.55 -30.42
N LYS A 4 5.52 58.11 -29.28
CA LYS A 4 6.39 58.37 -28.11
C LYS A 4 5.77 57.82 -26.82
N ALA A 5 6.47 56.80 -26.31
CA ALA A 5 6.60 56.21 -25.00
C ALA A 5 5.62 56.61 -23.87
N ALA A 6 4.90 55.58 -23.41
CA ALA A 6 4.34 55.48 -22.08
C ALA A 6 5.44 55.22 -21.03
N LEU A 7 5.33 55.84 -19.86
CA LEU A 7 5.91 55.38 -18.60
C LEU A 7 4.83 55.53 -17.54
N SER A 8 3.92 54.55 -17.51
CA SER A 8 2.98 54.38 -16.41
C SER A 8 3.70 53.69 -15.25
N PHE A 9 3.70 54.35 -14.10
CA PHE A 9 4.04 53.76 -12.81
C PHE A 9 3.01 52.67 -12.50
N LEU A 10 3.37 51.41 -12.71
CA LEU A 10 2.61 50.24 -12.25
C LEU A 10 3.05 49.94 -10.82
N SER A 11 2.37 50.55 -9.88
CA SER A 11 2.42 50.24 -8.45
C SER A 11 1.90 48.83 -8.18
N LEU A 12 2.63 48.12 -7.33
CA LEU A 12 2.27 46.91 -6.59
C LEU A 12 0.76 46.61 -6.49
N SER A 13 0.37 45.44 -6.98
CA SER A 13 -0.60 44.59 -6.31
C SER A 13 -0.26 43.14 -6.60
N LEU A 14 0.76 42.64 -5.89
CA LEU A 14 0.98 41.21 -5.71
C LEU A 14 -0.06 40.72 -4.68
N MET A 15 -1.30 40.53 -5.11
CA MET A 15 -2.33 39.93 -4.28
C MET A 15 -3.13 38.93 -5.12
N GLY A 16 -3.04 37.66 -4.73
CA GLY A 16 -4.03 36.67 -5.12
C GLY A 16 -3.52 35.40 -5.78
N ILE A 17 -2.42 34.79 -5.33
CA ILE A 17 -2.32 33.33 -5.41
C ILE A 17 -2.12 32.80 -4.00
N ALA A 18 -3.24 32.63 -3.32
CA ALA A 18 -3.32 31.78 -2.13
C ALA A 18 -4.66 31.04 -2.18
N ILE A 19 -4.89 30.26 -3.22
CA ILE A 19 -5.74 29.09 -3.03
C ILE A 19 -4.82 28.02 -2.46
N ILE A 20 -4.92 27.94 -1.15
CA ILE A 20 -4.35 26.94 -0.28
C ILE A 20 -4.76 25.55 -0.79
N SER A 21 -3.93 24.95 -1.64
CA SER A 21 -4.00 23.51 -1.93
C SER A 21 -3.42 22.73 -0.74
N GLN A 22 -4.08 22.80 0.42
CA GLN A 22 -3.71 21.99 1.59
C GLN A 22 -4.32 20.58 1.58
N ALA A 23 -5.25 20.28 0.67
CA ALA A 23 -5.87 18.94 0.60
C ALA A 23 -4.87 17.84 0.16
N HIS A 24 -4.06 18.08 -0.87
CA HIS A 24 -3.15 17.05 -1.41
C HIS A 24 -1.95 16.69 -0.51
N ALA A 25 -1.58 17.55 0.43
CA ALA A 25 -0.45 17.32 1.34
C ALA A 25 -0.83 16.46 2.56
N ALA A 26 -2.10 16.52 3.00
CA ALA A 26 -2.60 15.68 4.09
C ALA A 26 -2.85 14.25 3.61
N ASP A 27 -3.43 14.09 2.43
CA ASP A 27 -3.70 12.78 1.81
C ASP A 27 -2.42 12.01 1.47
N SER A 28 -1.40 12.70 0.96
CA SER A 28 -0.11 12.07 0.65
C SER A 28 0.61 11.60 1.92
N LYS A 29 0.55 12.36 3.02
CA LYS A 29 1.14 11.95 4.31
C LYS A 29 0.43 10.75 4.92
N GLU A 30 -0.89 10.74 4.93
CA GLU A 30 -1.67 9.63 5.49
C GLU A 30 -1.53 8.36 4.61
N SER A 31 -1.53 8.50 3.29
CA SER A 31 -1.24 7.39 2.37
C SER A 31 0.19 6.87 2.52
N THR A 32 1.18 7.74 2.78
CA THR A 32 2.57 7.32 3.02
C THR A 32 2.70 6.58 4.34
N ARG A 33 2.04 7.06 5.40
CA ARG A 33 2.01 6.39 6.71
C ARG A 33 1.38 5.01 6.60
N ALA A 34 0.18 4.91 6.01
CA ALA A 34 -0.50 3.63 5.83
C ALA A 34 0.35 2.63 5.03
N HIS A 35 1.11 3.11 4.03
CA HIS A 35 2.02 2.27 3.29
C HIS A 35 3.21 1.80 4.14
N SER A 36 3.82 2.68 4.93
CA SER A 36 4.93 2.34 5.82
C SER A 36 4.51 1.30 6.87
N GLU A 37 3.36 1.50 7.52
CA GLU A 37 2.81 0.57 8.51
C GLU A 37 2.51 -0.80 7.89
N ALA A 38 2.03 -0.83 6.65
CA ALA A 38 1.79 -2.09 5.93
C ALA A 38 3.09 -2.83 5.59
N VAL A 39 4.14 -2.11 5.19
CA VAL A 39 5.47 -2.71 4.91
C VAL A 39 6.11 -3.24 6.19
N GLU A 40 6.00 -2.51 7.31
CA GLU A 40 6.44 -2.97 8.62
C GLU A 40 5.71 -4.24 9.03
N SER A 41 4.37 -4.26 8.90
CA SER A 41 3.55 -5.45 9.19
C SER A 41 3.95 -6.66 8.32
N CYS A 42 4.32 -6.45 7.05
CA CYS A 42 4.83 -7.53 6.21
C CYS A 42 6.19 -8.05 6.70
N THR A 43 7.07 -7.15 7.16
CA THR A 43 8.38 -7.53 7.71
C THR A 43 8.22 -8.35 8.99
N GLU A 44 7.32 -7.94 9.88
CA GLU A 44 6.96 -8.69 11.09
C GLU A 44 6.40 -10.07 10.77
N LEU A 45 5.50 -10.16 9.78
CA LEU A 45 4.94 -11.43 9.33
C LEU A 45 6.01 -12.38 8.81
N SER A 46 6.96 -11.90 8.02
CA SER A 46 8.07 -12.71 7.53
C SER A 46 8.94 -13.23 8.68
N ASN A 47 9.26 -12.38 9.66
CA ASN A 47 10.00 -12.80 10.85
C ASN A 47 9.24 -13.87 11.66
N ALA A 48 7.95 -13.67 11.90
CA ALA A 48 7.11 -14.63 12.60
C ALA A 48 7.04 -15.97 11.86
N THR A 49 6.84 -15.94 10.54
CA THR A 49 6.73 -17.16 9.73
C THR A 49 8.02 -17.97 9.73
N ILE A 50 9.18 -17.32 9.72
CA ILE A 50 10.47 -18.02 9.78
C ILE A 50 10.69 -18.65 11.15
N ASN A 51 10.32 -17.96 12.23
CA ASN A 51 10.40 -18.52 13.57
C ASN A 51 9.49 -19.74 13.72
N ASP A 52 8.30 -19.70 13.13
CA ASP A 52 7.28 -20.75 13.28
C ASP A 52 7.51 -21.94 12.34
N LEU A 53 7.92 -21.68 11.10
CA LEU A 53 8.01 -22.69 10.03
C LEU A 53 9.44 -22.97 9.58
N GLY A 54 10.47 -22.33 10.16
CA GLY A 54 11.87 -22.51 9.76
C GLY A 54 12.31 -23.97 9.83
N ALA A 55 12.06 -24.64 10.97
CA ALA A 55 12.38 -26.06 11.14
C ALA A 55 11.57 -26.99 10.22
N TRP A 56 10.30 -26.65 9.96
CA TRP A 56 9.46 -27.38 9.00
C TRP A 56 9.98 -27.25 7.56
N GLY A 57 10.44 -26.05 7.20
CA GLY A 57 11.03 -25.74 5.91
C GLY A 57 12.34 -26.48 5.72
N GLU A 58 13.23 -26.42 6.72
CA GLU A 58 14.52 -27.12 6.69
C GLU A 58 14.35 -28.62 6.49
N ALA A 59 13.40 -29.25 7.20
CA ALA A 59 13.07 -30.68 7.03
C ALA A 59 12.60 -31.04 5.61
N ARG A 60 12.22 -30.05 4.79
CA ARG A 60 11.80 -30.18 3.40
C ARG A 60 12.80 -29.60 2.40
N GLY A 61 13.99 -29.19 2.87
CA GLY A 61 15.01 -28.58 2.02
C GLY A 61 14.71 -27.12 1.61
N ILE A 62 13.80 -26.46 2.32
CA ILE A 62 13.48 -25.03 2.16
C ILE A 62 14.28 -24.25 3.20
N THR A 63 15.16 -23.38 2.74
CA THR A 63 15.94 -22.50 3.61
C THR A 63 15.07 -21.39 4.20
N GLU A 64 15.45 -20.86 5.37
CA GLU A 64 14.80 -19.68 5.95
C GLU A 64 14.75 -18.50 4.97
N THR A 65 15.80 -18.31 4.16
CA THR A 65 15.84 -17.28 3.12
C THR A 65 14.77 -17.47 2.07
N GLN A 66 14.56 -18.71 1.59
CA GLN A 66 13.51 -19.01 0.62
C GLN A 66 12.11 -18.81 1.22
N LEU A 67 11.93 -19.23 2.48
CA LEU A 67 10.69 -19.02 3.21
C LEU A 67 10.40 -17.53 3.40
N ARG A 68 11.42 -16.74 3.79
CA ARG A 68 11.34 -15.27 3.89
C ARG A 68 10.91 -14.65 2.58
N GLN A 69 11.62 -14.99 1.50
CA GLN A 69 11.33 -14.46 0.16
C GLN A 69 9.91 -14.80 -0.30
N PHE A 70 9.43 -16.00 0.01
CA PHE A 70 8.06 -16.41 -0.28
C PHE A 70 7.05 -15.50 0.45
N VAL A 71 7.20 -15.33 1.76
CA VAL A 71 6.27 -14.52 2.58
C VAL A 71 6.34 -13.05 2.20
N ASP A 72 7.55 -12.50 2.01
CA ASP A 72 7.76 -11.12 1.56
C ASP A 72 7.08 -10.88 0.21
N SER A 73 7.30 -11.77 -0.76
CA SER A 73 6.69 -11.67 -2.09
C SER A 73 5.17 -11.69 -2.02
N LEU A 74 4.62 -12.54 -1.14
CA LEU A 74 3.19 -12.71 -0.98
C LEU A 74 2.55 -11.49 -0.28
N CYS A 75 3.14 -11.00 0.81
CA CYS A 75 2.61 -9.86 1.55
C CYS A 75 2.81 -8.54 0.79
N LEU A 76 4.03 -8.27 0.32
CA LEU A 76 4.34 -7.05 -0.43
C LEU A 76 3.63 -7.03 -1.79
N GLY A 77 3.42 -8.19 -2.42
CA GLY A 77 2.63 -8.30 -3.64
C GLY A 77 1.14 -7.98 -3.45
N GLY A 78 0.61 -8.19 -2.25
CA GLY A 78 -0.76 -7.82 -1.88
C GLY A 78 -0.99 -6.31 -1.73
N LEU A 79 0.06 -5.51 -1.46
CA LEU A 79 -0.08 -4.06 -1.26
C LEU A 79 -0.42 -3.31 -2.57
N PRO A 80 0.24 -3.57 -3.71
CA PRO A 80 -0.19 -3.05 -5.01
C PRO A 80 -1.61 -3.45 -5.37
N ALA A 81 -2.00 -4.72 -5.15
CA ALA A 81 -3.36 -5.19 -5.40
C ALA A 81 -4.40 -4.39 -4.59
N ALA A 82 -4.10 -4.14 -3.31
CA ALA A 82 -4.93 -3.29 -2.45
C ALA A 82 -4.97 -1.81 -2.89
N ARG A 83 -3.90 -1.28 -3.50
CA ARG A 83 -3.89 0.09 -4.02
C ARG A 83 -4.76 0.23 -5.27
N GLU A 84 -4.76 -0.81 -6.12
CA GLU A 84 -5.43 -0.82 -7.42
C GLU A 84 -6.89 -1.27 -7.37
N ALA A 85 -7.26 -2.05 -6.35
CA ALA A 85 -8.63 -2.52 -6.16
C ALA A 85 -9.62 -1.35 -6.00
N LYS A 86 -10.82 -1.51 -6.56
CA LYS A 86 -11.91 -0.52 -6.45
C LYS A 86 -12.79 -0.73 -5.22
N ASN A 87 -12.86 -1.95 -4.72
CA ASN A 87 -13.63 -2.37 -3.55
C ASN A 87 -12.96 -3.59 -2.89
N GLU A 88 -13.47 -3.99 -1.72
CA GLU A 88 -12.92 -5.15 -0.99
C GLU A 88 -13.14 -6.46 -1.76
N ASP A 89 -14.23 -6.59 -2.53
CA ASP A 89 -14.51 -7.80 -3.31
C ASP A 89 -13.45 -8.07 -4.39
N GLU A 90 -12.98 -7.02 -5.08
CA GLU A 90 -11.88 -7.14 -6.06
C GLU A 90 -10.57 -7.59 -5.40
N LEU A 91 -10.27 -7.09 -4.19
CA LEU A 91 -9.12 -7.52 -3.42
C LEU A 91 -9.27 -8.97 -2.92
N ASP A 92 -10.45 -9.36 -2.46
CA ASP A 92 -10.74 -10.73 -2.04
C ASP A 92 -10.63 -11.73 -3.21
N MET A 93 -11.04 -11.33 -4.41
CA MET A 93 -10.87 -12.13 -5.62
C MET A 93 -9.39 -12.34 -5.98
N TYR A 94 -8.54 -11.32 -5.82
CA TYR A 94 -7.09 -11.48 -5.95
C TYR A 94 -6.55 -12.56 -5.00
N TRP A 95 -6.95 -12.51 -3.72
CA TRP A 95 -6.51 -13.47 -2.71
C TRP A 95 -7.07 -14.88 -2.92
N LEU A 96 -8.29 -15.00 -3.46
CA LEU A 96 -8.89 -16.26 -3.82
C LEU A 96 -8.11 -16.94 -4.95
N VAL A 97 -7.79 -16.21 -6.02
CA VAL A 97 -6.98 -16.73 -7.13
C VAL A 97 -5.58 -17.12 -6.67
N LEU A 98 -4.97 -16.31 -5.80
CA LEU A 98 -3.64 -16.62 -5.27
C LEU A 98 -3.66 -17.87 -4.39
N ARG A 99 -4.65 -18.03 -3.51
CA ARG A 99 -4.84 -19.25 -2.71
C ARG A 99 -5.05 -20.51 -3.56
N GLN A 100 -5.81 -20.41 -4.65
CA GLN A 100 -5.97 -21.53 -5.60
C GLN A 100 -4.66 -21.92 -6.28
N LYS A 101 -3.75 -20.97 -6.53
CA LYS A 101 -2.42 -21.28 -7.07
C LYS A 101 -1.49 -21.92 -6.05
N LEU A 102 -1.71 -21.64 -4.77
CA LEU A 102 -0.93 -22.19 -3.66
C LEU A 102 -1.50 -23.50 -3.11
N SER A 103 -2.68 -23.93 -3.57
CA SER A 103 -3.28 -25.19 -3.11
C SER A 103 -2.43 -26.39 -3.56
N GLY A 104 -1.94 -27.16 -2.59
CA GLY A 104 -1.00 -28.27 -2.77
C GLY A 104 -0.56 -28.85 -1.41
N SER A 105 0.43 -29.74 -1.40
CA SER A 105 0.89 -30.47 -0.19
C SER A 105 1.59 -29.61 0.89
N ILE A 106 1.58 -28.29 0.76
CA ILE A 106 2.15 -27.30 1.70
C ILE A 106 1.12 -26.23 2.10
N ALA A 107 -0.14 -26.39 1.66
CA ALA A 107 -1.16 -25.37 1.81
C ALA A 107 -1.58 -25.16 3.27
N ASP A 108 -1.51 -26.22 4.09
CA ASP A 108 -1.89 -26.15 5.51
C ASP A 108 -0.85 -25.33 6.29
N GLU A 109 0.44 -25.58 6.05
CA GLU A 109 1.51 -24.86 6.75
C GLU A 109 1.64 -23.41 6.29
N LEU A 110 1.31 -23.12 5.03
CA LEU A 110 1.33 -21.76 4.48
C LEU A 110 0.01 -21.01 4.65
N TYR A 111 -1.02 -21.62 5.25
CA TYR A 111 -2.32 -20.97 5.44
C TYR A 111 -2.21 -19.67 6.25
N THR A 112 -1.50 -19.71 7.38
CA THR A 112 -1.32 -18.57 8.28
C THR A 112 -0.63 -17.37 7.61
N PRO A 113 0.52 -17.52 6.94
CA PRO A 113 1.14 -16.39 6.24
C PRO A 113 0.28 -15.85 5.10
N VAL A 114 -0.47 -16.71 4.39
CA VAL A 114 -1.40 -16.27 3.32
C VAL A 114 -2.55 -15.44 3.90
N SER A 115 -3.21 -15.94 4.95
CA SER A 115 -4.33 -15.26 5.61
C SER A 115 -3.89 -13.95 6.25
N SER A 116 -2.72 -13.92 6.89
CA SER A 116 -2.16 -12.73 7.52
C SER A 116 -1.85 -11.64 6.49
N SER A 117 -1.32 -12.03 5.32
CA SER A 117 -1.06 -11.10 4.22
C SER A 117 -2.33 -10.53 3.60
N GLN A 118 -3.39 -11.35 3.48
CA GLN A 118 -4.72 -10.85 3.12
C GLN A 118 -5.23 -9.83 4.13
N SER A 119 -5.07 -10.09 5.43
CA SER A 119 -5.47 -9.15 6.48
C SER A 119 -4.70 -7.82 6.39
N ILE A 120 -3.38 -7.86 6.18
CA ILE A 120 -2.53 -6.66 6.05
C ILE A 120 -2.96 -5.83 4.82
N SER A 121 -3.09 -6.46 3.66
CA SER A 121 -3.52 -5.77 2.43
C SER A 121 -4.94 -5.19 2.54
N THR A 122 -5.86 -5.89 3.20
CA THR A 122 -7.23 -5.39 3.45
C THR A 122 -7.23 -4.18 4.39
N LYS A 123 -6.44 -4.21 5.47
CA LYS A 123 -6.28 -3.06 6.36
C LYS A 123 -5.70 -1.86 5.60
N TYR A 124 -4.69 -2.10 4.77
CA TYR A 124 -4.09 -1.07 3.92
C TYR A 124 -5.10 -0.50 2.91
N PHE A 125 -5.89 -1.34 2.24
CA PHE A 125 -6.99 -0.91 1.37
C PHE A 125 -7.97 0.00 2.11
N ARG A 126 -8.41 -0.40 3.31
CA ARG A 126 -9.34 0.39 4.13
C ARG A 126 -8.74 1.73 4.54
N ALA A 127 -7.45 1.79 4.88
CA ALA A 127 -6.76 3.04 5.18
C ALA A 127 -6.70 3.98 3.96
N LEU A 128 -6.45 3.44 2.76
CA LEU A 128 -6.44 4.21 1.51
C LEU A 128 -7.83 4.73 1.08
N ASN A 129 -8.91 4.02 1.41
CA ASN A 129 -10.26 4.42 1.00
C ASN A 129 -11.03 5.19 2.08
N GLY A 130 -10.70 4.95 3.36
CA GLY A 130 -11.15 5.78 4.48
C GLY A 130 -10.58 7.19 4.45
N THR A 131 -9.42 7.40 3.82
CA THR A 131 -8.87 8.73 3.51
C THR A 131 -9.62 9.38 2.34
N LYS A 132 -9.86 8.66 1.24
CA LYS A 132 -10.64 9.18 0.09
C LYS A 132 -12.05 9.67 0.46
N ASN A 133 -12.75 8.95 1.34
CA ASN A 133 -14.11 9.34 1.76
C ASN A 133 -14.16 10.60 2.64
N LYS A 134 -13.06 11.00 3.28
CA LYS A 134 -12.99 12.27 4.03
C LYS A 134 -12.92 13.50 3.11
N ASN A 135 -12.67 13.29 1.81
CA ASN A 135 -12.52 14.36 0.81
C ASN A 135 -13.79 14.65 -0.02
N VAL A 136 -14.94 14.01 0.28
CA VAL A 136 -16.21 14.21 -0.47
C VAL A 136 -17.16 15.19 0.24
N THR A 137 -16.82 15.67 1.43
CA THR A 137 -17.54 16.77 2.09
C THR A 137 -16.69 18.02 2.04
N HIS A 138 -16.98 18.92 1.08
CA HIS A 138 -17.16 20.37 1.27
C HIS A 138 -17.42 21.07 -0.07
#